data_AF-A0A960XAB0-F1
#
_entry.id   AF-A0A960XAB0-F1
#
_cell.length_a   1.000
_cell.length_b   1.000
_cell.length_c   1.000
_cell.angle_alpha   90.00
_cell.angle_beta   90.00
_cell.angle_gamma   90.00
#
_symmetry.space_group_name_H-M   'P 1'
#
loop_
_entity.id
_entity.type
_entity.pdbx_description
1 polymer ?
#
loop_
_entity_poly.entity_id
_entity_poly.type
_entity_poly.pdbx_seq_one_letter_code
_entity_poly.pdbx_strand_id
1 'polypeptide(L)'
;MKDRDFDIEDAYQIFVLFMQHFWWNHLRHIMREKGLINNGLTPEEFQQASPEEQSKSCVFNAHDFVFSNIPGDPCGCGDYFEKMIERTLNIKNARSLASLSIKERDLMQMIIDFCVYYNNRFEGPPNDYPRNSLSFAIKWLEDMRDSPERHQKEWGMWDEYINDVIIDKYKSAANFRDCEDCC
;
A
#
# COMPACT_ATOMS: atom_id res chain seq x y z
N MET A 1 3.23 19.23 2.21
CA MET A 1 4.19 18.24 1.68
C MET A 1 5.55 18.89 1.64
N LYS A 2 6.60 18.20 2.11
CA LYS A 2 7.98 18.73 2.12
C LYS A 2 8.63 18.41 0.76
N ASP A 3 9.62 19.20 0.35
CA ASP A 3 10.41 18.93 -0.89
C ASP A 3 11.61 18.08 -0.52
N ARG A 4 11.34 16.83 -0.09
CA ARG A 4 12.37 15.83 0.20
C ARG A 4 12.65 15.00 -1.05
N ASP A 5 13.90 14.60 -1.17
CA ASP A 5 14.46 13.83 -2.27
C ASP A 5 15.03 12.53 -1.68
N PHE A 6 14.68 11.39 -2.26
CA PHE A 6 15.11 10.06 -1.83
C PHE A 6 15.88 9.37 -2.95
N ASP A 7 16.82 8.49 -2.62
CA ASP A 7 17.29 7.51 -3.59
C ASP A 7 16.22 6.40 -3.79
N ILE A 8 16.44 5.53 -4.78
CA ILE A 8 15.46 4.49 -5.13
C ILE A 8 15.24 3.51 -3.97
N GLU A 9 16.29 3.19 -3.20
CA GLU A 9 16.22 2.20 -2.12
C GLU A 9 15.46 2.76 -0.91
N ASP A 10 15.77 3.98 -0.50
CA ASP A 10 15.05 4.67 0.58
C ASP A 10 13.58 4.89 0.17
N ALA A 11 13.31 5.32 -1.07
CA ALA A 11 11.94 5.48 -1.58
C ALA A 11 11.14 4.17 -1.55
N TYR A 12 11.78 3.06 -1.92
CA TYR A 12 11.17 1.73 -1.85
C TYR A 12 10.84 1.31 -0.42
N GLN A 13 11.78 1.48 0.52
CA GLN A 13 11.53 1.14 1.93
C GLN A 13 10.39 1.98 2.51
N ILE A 14 10.37 3.29 2.23
CA ILE A 14 9.28 4.19 2.65
C ILE A 14 7.94 3.70 2.07
N PHE A 15 7.91 3.37 0.78
CA PHE A 15 6.73 2.85 0.11
C PHE A 15 6.15 1.61 0.81
N VAL A 16 6.99 0.60 1.05
CA VAL A 16 6.56 -0.68 1.63
C VAL A 16 6.07 -0.48 3.05
N LEU A 17 6.89 0.16 3.90
CA LEU A 17 6.59 0.36 5.32
C LEU A 17 5.33 1.20 5.50
N PHE A 18 5.22 2.32 4.79
CA PHE A 18 4.04 3.17 4.88
C PHE A 18 2.78 2.39 4.49
N MET A 19 2.79 1.67 3.38
CA MET A 19 1.59 0.98 2.90
C MET A 19 1.11 -0.12 3.84
N GLN A 20 2.02 -0.98 4.32
CA GLN A 20 1.70 -2.03 5.28
C GLN A 20 1.11 -1.44 6.57
N HIS A 21 1.79 -0.45 7.14
CA HIS A 21 1.35 0.16 8.38
C HIS A 21 0.08 1.00 8.22
N PHE A 22 -0.05 1.74 7.12
CA PHE A 22 -1.24 2.52 6.79
C PHE A 22 -2.48 1.63 6.77
N TRP A 23 -2.38 0.42 6.19
CA TRP A 23 -3.46 -0.56 6.26
C TRP A 23 -3.72 -1.04 7.69
N TRP A 24 -2.73 -1.70 8.31
CA TRP A 24 -2.93 -2.44 9.54
C TRP A 24 -3.28 -1.56 10.74
N ASN A 25 -2.70 -0.36 10.80
CA ASN A 25 -2.80 0.53 11.96
C ASN A 25 -3.85 1.64 11.80
N HIS A 26 -4.34 1.90 10.59
CA HIS A 26 -5.22 3.05 10.36
C HIS A 26 -6.40 2.76 9.43
N LEU A 27 -6.15 2.50 8.15
CA LEU A 27 -7.21 2.40 7.14
C LEU A 27 -8.20 1.26 7.46
N ARG A 28 -7.69 0.11 7.89
CA ARG A 28 -8.52 -1.04 8.32
C ARG A 28 -9.49 -0.66 9.42
N HIS A 29 -9.02 0.11 10.42
CA HIS A 29 -9.86 0.53 11.53
C HIS A 29 -10.97 1.48 11.05
N ILE A 30 -10.63 2.49 10.24
CA ILE A 30 -11.61 3.43 9.67
C ILE A 30 -12.66 2.70 8.83
N MET A 31 -12.24 1.75 7.99
CA MET A 31 -13.16 0.99 7.16
C MET A 31 -14.09 0.11 7.99
N ARG A 32 -13.61 -0.46 9.10
CA ARG A 32 -14.46 -1.20 10.06
C ARG A 32 -15.47 -0.30 10.75
N GLU A 33 -15.05 0.86 11.25
CA GLU A 33 -15.95 1.82 11.90
C GLU A 33 -17.05 2.33 10.95
N LYS A 34 -16.72 2.48 9.67
CA LYS A 34 -17.68 2.84 8.61
C LYS A 34 -18.55 1.67 8.13
N GLY A 35 -18.36 0.46 8.68
CA GLY A 35 -19.09 -0.74 8.28
C GLY A 35 -18.79 -1.23 6.87
N LEU A 36 -17.65 -0.86 6.29
CA LEU A 36 -17.26 -1.24 4.93
C LEU A 36 -16.60 -2.62 4.86
N ILE A 37 -16.01 -3.06 5.97
CA ILE A 37 -15.35 -4.36 6.11
C ILE A 37 -15.64 -4.97 7.48
N ASN A 38 -15.47 -6.29 7.59
CA ASN A 38 -15.40 -7.01 8.87
C ASN A 38 -13.94 -7.41 9.17
N ASN A 39 -13.71 -8.40 10.03
CA ASN A 39 -12.35 -8.86 10.39
C ASN A 39 -11.76 -9.86 9.38
N GLY A 40 -12.41 -10.08 8.25
CA GLY A 40 -12.23 -11.31 7.49
C GLY A 40 -12.99 -12.46 8.16
N LEU A 41 -13.49 -13.38 7.36
CA LEU A 41 -14.17 -14.59 7.79
C LEU A 41 -13.29 -15.80 7.51
N THR A 42 -13.35 -16.82 8.37
CA THR A 42 -12.80 -18.13 8.02
C THR A 42 -13.63 -18.75 6.87
N PRO A 43 -13.11 -19.76 6.16
CA PRO A 43 -13.88 -20.45 5.11
C PRO A 43 -15.23 -20.98 5.59
N GLU A 44 -15.30 -21.51 6.82
CA GLU A 44 -16.53 -22.03 7.43
C GLU A 44 -17.53 -20.91 7.75
N GLU A 45 -17.04 -19.81 8.32
CA GLU A 45 -17.86 -18.62 8.62
C GLU A 45 -18.40 -17.99 7.34
N PHE A 46 -17.56 -17.92 6.29
CA PHE A 46 -17.92 -17.33 5.00
C PHE A 46 -19.11 -18.06 4.37
N GLN A 47 -19.12 -19.40 4.39
CA GLN A 47 -20.21 -20.20 3.82
C GLN A 47 -21.56 -19.99 4.53
N GLN A 48 -21.54 -19.60 5.79
CA GLN A 48 -22.74 -19.42 6.62
C GLN A 48 -23.16 -17.95 6.76
N ALA A 49 -22.28 -17.02 6.36
CA ALA A 49 -22.50 -15.59 6.45
C ALA A 49 -23.58 -15.10 5.46
N SER A 50 -24.16 -13.94 5.76
CA SER A 50 -25.04 -13.25 4.82
C SER A 50 -24.25 -12.75 3.60
N PRO A 51 -24.90 -12.49 2.45
CA PRO A 51 -24.23 -11.90 1.29
C PRO A 51 -23.52 -10.58 1.59
N GLU A 52 -24.06 -9.78 2.52
CA GLU A 52 -23.44 -8.53 2.96
C GLU A 52 -22.13 -8.79 3.71
N GLU A 53 -22.11 -9.73 4.65
CA GLU A 53 -20.91 -10.08 5.42
C GLU A 53 -19.85 -10.78 4.57
N GLN A 54 -20.26 -11.60 3.60
CA GLN A 54 -19.36 -12.13 2.58
C GLN A 54 -18.72 -11.00 1.79
N SER A 55 -19.51 -10.04 1.29
CA SER A 55 -18.99 -8.89 0.54
C SER A 55 -17.99 -8.07 1.36
N LYS A 56 -18.27 -7.80 2.64
CA LYS A 56 -17.35 -7.10 3.55
C LYS A 56 -16.05 -7.88 3.78
N SER A 57 -16.14 -9.20 3.90
CA SER A 57 -14.97 -10.08 4.03
C SER A 57 -14.13 -10.10 2.77
N CYS A 58 -14.74 -10.11 1.58
CA CYS A 58 -13.99 -10.06 0.33
C CYS A 58 -13.26 -8.71 0.16
N VAL A 59 -13.90 -7.59 0.55
CA VAL A 59 -13.23 -6.28 0.56
C VAL A 59 -12.08 -6.25 1.56
N PHE A 60 -12.25 -6.82 2.76
CA PHE A 60 -11.16 -7.00 3.73
C PHE A 60 -9.99 -7.77 3.10
N ASN A 61 -10.26 -8.97 2.58
CA ASN A 61 -9.24 -9.84 1.99
C ASN A 61 -8.51 -9.19 0.81
N ALA A 62 -9.23 -8.42 -0.03
CA ALA A 62 -8.63 -7.70 -1.14
C ALA A 62 -7.62 -6.63 -0.67
N HIS A 63 -7.97 -5.85 0.35
CA HIS A 63 -7.02 -4.89 0.93
C HIS A 63 -5.88 -5.63 1.61
N ASP A 64 -6.19 -6.63 2.43
CA ASP A 64 -5.20 -7.35 3.20
C ASP A 64 -4.13 -7.99 2.31
N PHE A 65 -4.58 -8.60 1.22
CA PHE A 65 -3.71 -9.13 0.20
C PHE A 65 -2.81 -8.06 -0.43
N VAL A 66 -3.40 -6.93 -0.86
CA VAL A 66 -2.67 -5.87 -1.57
C VAL A 66 -1.68 -5.17 -0.67
N PHE A 67 -2.04 -4.88 0.59
CA PHE A 67 -1.21 -4.13 1.52
C PHE A 67 -0.19 -5.00 2.26
N SER A 68 -0.52 -6.27 2.56
CA SER A 68 0.40 -7.18 3.25
C SER A 68 1.43 -7.81 2.32
N ASN A 69 1.08 -8.04 1.04
CA ASN A 69 2.00 -8.61 0.07
C ASN A 69 2.80 -7.54 -0.68
N ILE A 70 3.04 -6.36 -0.12
CA ILE A 70 3.95 -5.38 -0.75
C ILE A 70 5.39 -5.74 -0.38
N PRO A 71 6.33 -5.81 -1.33
CA PRO A 71 6.23 -5.68 -2.78
C PRO A 71 6.40 -7.04 -3.46
N GLY A 72 5.54 -7.98 -3.11
CA GLY A 72 5.31 -9.19 -3.86
C GLY A 72 4.11 -9.00 -4.77
N ASP A 73 4.29 -9.22 -6.06
CA ASP A 73 3.22 -9.93 -6.74
C ASP A 73 2.96 -11.21 -5.90
N PRO A 74 1.71 -11.55 -5.58
CA PRO A 74 1.34 -12.87 -5.10
C PRO A 74 1.94 -14.02 -5.94
N CYS A 75 2.35 -13.71 -7.17
CA CYS A 75 3.02 -14.59 -8.13
C CYS A 75 4.56 -14.35 -8.28
N GLY A 76 5.19 -13.53 -7.44
CA GLY A 76 6.65 -13.26 -7.45
C GLY A 76 7.10 -12.19 -8.45
N CYS A 77 7.26 -10.94 -8.00
CA CYS A 77 7.82 -9.86 -8.83
C CYS A 77 8.74 -8.93 -8.03
N GLY A 78 10.06 -9.11 -8.18
CA GLY A 78 11.06 -8.10 -7.84
C GLY A 78 11.08 -6.87 -8.78
N ASP A 79 10.20 -6.79 -9.79
CA ASP A 79 10.25 -5.78 -10.86
C ASP A 79 9.06 -4.79 -10.87
N TYR A 80 8.09 -4.90 -9.95
CA TYR A 80 6.87 -4.08 -10.02
C TYR A 80 7.10 -2.62 -9.59
N PHE A 81 7.87 -2.40 -8.52
CA PHE A 81 8.20 -1.06 -8.04
C PHE A 81 8.99 -0.27 -9.09
N GLU A 82 9.96 -0.91 -9.74
CA GLU A 82 10.75 -0.30 -10.82
C GLU A 82 9.88 0.09 -12.02
N LYS A 83 8.93 -0.75 -12.42
CA LYS A 83 7.96 -0.41 -13.48
C LYS A 83 7.07 0.78 -13.12
N MET A 84 6.76 0.97 -11.84
CA MET A 84 6.05 2.17 -11.39
C MET A 84 6.94 3.41 -11.43
N ILE A 85 8.20 3.31 -10.97
CA ILE A 85 9.18 4.41 -11.11
C ILE A 85 9.29 4.82 -12.58
N GLU A 86 9.43 3.84 -13.47
CA GLU A 86 9.53 4.06 -14.91
C GLU A 86 8.32 4.81 -15.48
N ARG A 87 7.11 4.44 -15.07
CA ARG A 87 5.87 5.10 -15.50
C ARG A 87 5.72 6.49 -14.92
N THR A 88 5.89 6.66 -13.61
CA THR A 88 5.67 7.93 -12.92
C THR A 88 6.71 8.98 -13.34
N LEU A 89 7.96 8.58 -13.55
CA LEU A 89 9.05 9.48 -13.96
C LEU A 89 9.28 9.51 -15.48
N ASN A 90 8.51 8.73 -16.25
CA ASN A 90 8.63 8.60 -17.71
C ASN A 90 10.06 8.23 -18.17
N ILE A 91 10.66 7.24 -17.52
CA ILE A 91 11.99 6.69 -17.82
C ILE A 91 11.89 5.23 -18.28
N LYS A 92 12.87 4.73 -19.04
CA LYS A 92 12.81 3.38 -19.66
C LYS A 92 13.51 2.28 -18.86
N ASN A 93 14.33 2.63 -17.87
CA ASN A 93 15.10 1.67 -17.06
C ASN A 93 15.55 2.33 -15.75
N ALA A 94 14.80 2.12 -14.66
CA ALA A 94 15.13 2.68 -13.35
C ALA A 94 16.48 2.16 -12.80
N ARG A 95 16.81 0.88 -13.04
CA ARG A 95 18.07 0.24 -12.60
C ARG A 95 19.33 0.86 -13.22
N SER A 96 19.20 1.48 -14.41
CA SER A 96 20.34 2.09 -15.11
C SER A 96 20.72 3.48 -14.61
N LEU A 97 19.91 4.08 -13.72
CA LEU A 97 20.09 5.44 -13.25
C LEU A 97 20.47 5.44 -11.77
N ALA A 98 21.74 5.14 -11.49
CA ALA A 98 22.33 5.16 -10.14
C ALA A 98 22.25 6.52 -9.43
N SER A 99 21.78 7.58 -10.11
CA SER A 99 21.60 8.93 -9.58
C SER A 99 20.15 9.43 -9.64
N LEU A 100 19.18 8.55 -9.88
CA LEU A 100 17.78 8.94 -9.90
C LEU A 100 17.33 9.24 -8.47
N SER A 101 16.85 10.47 -8.26
CA SER A 101 16.20 10.84 -7.02
C SER A 101 14.69 10.93 -7.22
N ILE A 102 13.94 10.41 -6.25
CA ILE A 102 12.49 10.41 -6.22
C ILE A 102 12.05 11.49 -5.24
N LYS A 103 11.25 12.44 -5.72
CA LYS A 103 10.62 13.45 -4.86
C LYS A 103 9.54 12.80 -4.02
N GLU A 104 9.37 13.27 -2.78
CA GLU A 104 8.31 12.80 -1.88
C GLU A 104 6.91 12.84 -2.50
N ARG A 105 6.61 13.90 -3.27
CA ARG A 105 5.33 14.02 -3.97
C ARG A 105 5.12 12.92 -5.02
N ASP A 106 6.19 12.53 -5.69
CA ASP A 106 6.16 11.53 -6.75
C ASP A 106 6.02 10.15 -6.08
N LEU A 107 6.62 9.94 -4.91
CA LEU A 107 6.44 8.74 -4.10
C LEU A 107 4.98 8.55 -3.62
N MET A 108 4.33 9.62 -3.15
CA MET A 108 2.90 9.57 -2.81
C MET A 108 2.04 9.25 -4.04
N GLN A 109 2.37 9.82 -5.20
CA GLN A 109 1.69 9.49 -6.45
C GLN A 109 1.87 8.01 -6.84
N MET A 110 3.08 7.47 -6.68
CA MET A 110 3.36 6.06 -6.95
C MET A 110 2.53 5.11 -6.08
N ILE A 111 2.26 5.48 -4.82
CA ILE A 111 1.38 4.72 -3.90
C ILE A 111 -0.07 4.68 -4.42
N ILE A 112 -0.57 5.81 -4.89
CA ILE A 112 -1.91 5.90 -5.48
C ILE A 112 -1.96 5.05 -6.76
N ASP A 113 -0.97 5.21 -7.64
CA ASP A 113 -0.87 4.48 -8.91
C ASP A 113 -0.77 2.96 -8.70
N PHE A 114 -0.09 2.52 -7.64
CA PHE A 114 -0.06 1.12 -7.20
C PHE A 114 -1.46 0.60 -6.92
N CYS A 115 -2.19 1.30 -6.06
CA CYS A 115 -3.53 0.90 -5.66
C CYS A 115 -4.48 0.87 -6.87
N VAL A 116 -4.39 1.87 -7.75
CA VAL A 116 -5.18 1.94 -8.99
C VAL A 116 -4.86 0.78 -9.92
N TYR A 117 -3.58 0.45 -10.11
CA TYR A 117 -3.18 -0.68 -10.93
C TYR A 117 -3.74 -2.00 -10.39
N TYR A 118 -3.60 -2.27 -9.09
CA TYR A 118 -4.14 -3.50 -8.49
C TYR A 118 -5.66 -3.56 -8.60
N ASN A 119 -6.34 -2.44 -8.32
CA ASN A 119 -7.79 -2.32 -8.43
C ASN A 119 -8.30 -2.62 -9.85
N ASN A 120 -7.51 -2.28 -10.88
CA ASN A 120 -7.87 -2.51 -12.28
C ASN A 120 -7.43 -3.89 -12.82
N ARG A 121 -6.33 -4.46 -12.31
CA ARG A 121 -5.73 -5.67 -12.88
C ARG A 121 -6.21 -6.96 -12.23
N PHE A 122 -6.53 -6.94 -10.94
CA PHE A 122 -7.00 -8.11 -10.20
C PHE A 122 -8.52 -8.09 -10.05
N GLU A 123 -9.23 -7.85 -11.16
CA GLU A 123 -10.67 -8.13 -11.25
C GLU A 123 -10.85 -9.66 -11.21
N GLY A 124 -11.03 -10.21 -10.01
CA GLY A 124 -11.38 -11.62 -9.81
C GLY A 124 -12.84 -11.91 -10.13
N PRO A 125 -13.24 -13.19 -10.15
CA PRO A 125 -14.66 -13.56 -10.13
C PRO A 125 -15.36 -12.82 -8.96
N PRO A 126 -16.65 -12.50 -9.08
CA PRO A 126 -17.38 -11.61 -8.15
C PRO A 126 -17.36 -12.02 -6.67
N ASN A 127 -16.88 -13.23 -6.34
CA ASN A 127 -16.82 -13.78 -5.00
C ASN A 127 -15.40 -13.78 -4.38
N ASP A 128 -14.33 -13.61 -5.17
CA ASP A 128 -12.96 -13.64 -4.66
C ASP A 128 -12.43 -12.21 -4.44
N TYR A 129 -12.66 -11.32 -5.41
CA TYR A 129 -12.20 -9.93 -5.37
C TYR A 129 -13.25 -9.00 -5.97
N PRO A 130 -14.12 -8.36 -5.16
CA PRO A 130 -15.13 -7.47 -5.68
C PRO A 130 -14.48 -6.34 -6.48
N ARG A 131 -15.08 -6.02 -7.62
CA ARG A 131 -14.65 -4.88 -8.43
C ARG A 131 -14.60 -3.63 -7.55
N ASN A 132 -13.60 -2.78 -7.75
CA ASN A 132 -13.46 -1.53 -7.01
C ASN A 132 -13.22 -1.71 -5.49
N SER A 133 -12.74 -2.88 -5.05
CA SER A 133 -12.44 -3.14 -3.64
C SER A 133 -11.53 -2.06 -3.04
N LEU A 134 -10.51 -1.58 -3.75
CA LEU A 134 -9.59 -0.56 -3.23
C LEU A 134 -10.07 0.88 -3.42
N SER A 135 -11.28 1.12 -3.94
CA SER A 135 -11.76 2.49 -4.23
C SER A 135 -11.81 3.38 -3.00
N PHE A 136 -12.04 2.83 -1.81
CA PHE A 136 -11.98 3.60 -0.58
C PHE A 136 -10.54 4.02 -0.26
N ALA A 137 -9.59 3.08 -0.31
CA ALA A 137 -8.18 3.34 -0.08
C ALA A 137 -7.62 4.39 -1.06
N ILE A 138 -7.91 4.23 -2.36
CA ILE A 138 -7.48 5.15 -3.42
C ILE A 138 -7.97 6.57 -3.12
N LYS A 139 -9.28 6.73 -2.89
CA LYS A 139 -9.88 8.04 -2.58
C LYS A 139 -9.31 8.65 -1.30
N TRP A 140 -8.99 7.81 -0.30
CA TRP A 140 -8.38 8.28 0.93
C TRP A 140 -6.97 8.81 0.69
N LEU A 141 -6.15 8.10 -0.08
CA LEU A 141 -4.80 8.52 -0.43
C LEU A 141 -4.79 9.77 -1.32
N GLU A 142 -5.75 9.87 -2.25
CA GLU A 142 -5.95 11.08 -3.06
C GLU A 142 -6.35 12.29 -2.19
N ASP A 143 -7.31 12.13 -1.27
CA ASP A 143 -7.73 13.20 -0.36
C ASP A 143 -6.61 13.59 0.63
N MET A 144 -5.81 12.61 1.08
CA MET A 144 -4.60 12.85 1.86
C MET A 144 -3.59 13.70 1.10
N ARG A 145 -3.35 13.40 -0.19
CA ARG A 145 -2.45 14.18 -1.07
C ARG A 145 -2.97 15.60 -1.30
N ASP A 146 -4.27 15.74 -1.57
CA ASP A 146 -4.87 16.99 -2.04
C ASP A 146 -5.28 17.94 -0.90
N SER A 147 -5.55 17.40 0.29
CA SER A 147 -5.99 18.14 1.50
C SER A 147 -5.19 17.74 2.76
N PRO A 148 -3.86 17.95 2.81
CA PRO A 148 -3.01 17.47 3.90
C PRO A 148 -3.41 18.00 5.28
N GLU A 149 -4.03 19.18 5.36
CA GLU A 149 -4.53 19.77 6.60
C GLU A 149 -5.66 18.97 7.27
N ARG A 150 -6.38 18.13 6.52
CA ARG A 150 -7.44 17.24 7.03
C ARG A 150 -6.90 15.88 7.48
N HIS A 151 -5.71 15.53 7.02
CA HIS A 151 -5.08 14.21 7.19
C HIS A 151 -3.80 14.31 8.03
N GLN A 152 -3.80 15.17 9.06
CA GLN A 152 -2.60 15.44 9.86
C GLN A 152 -2.08 14.19 10.58
N LYS A 153 -2.97 13.27 10.97
CA LYS A 153 -2.59 12.01 11.60
C LYS A 153 -1.85 11.12 10.62
N GLU A 154 -2.38 10.96 9.42
CA GLU A 154 -1.84 10.16 8.33
C GLU A 154 -0.52 10.72 7.82
N TRP A 155 -0.43 12.05 7.68
CA TRP A 155 0.81 12.74 7.36
C TRP A 155 1.84 12.66 8.50
N GLY A 156 1.39 12.57 9.75
CA GLY A 156 2.25 12.27 10.89
C GLY A 156 2.89 10.89 10.78
N MET A 157 2.10 9.85 10.46
CA MET A 157 2.62 8.51 10.20
C MET A 157 3.60 8.50 9.02
N TRP A 158 3.25 9.17 7.91
CA TRP A 158 4.11 9.31 6.74
C TRP A 158 5.47 9.95 7.09
N ASP A 159 5.46 11.03 7.87
CA ASP A 159 6.68 11.70 8.33
C ASP A 159 7.53 10.81 9.25
N GLU A 160 6.89 10.05 10.15
CA GLU A 160 7.56 9.08 11.03
C GLU A 160 8.31 8.02 10.22
N TYR A 161 7.65 7.37 9.25
CA TYR A 161 8.29 6.34 8.43
C TYR A 161 9.40 6.87 7.53
N ILE A 162 9.27 8.08 7.01
CA ILE A 162 10.36 8.72 6.29
C ILE A 162 11.57 8.92 7.20
N ASN A 163 11.36 9.37 8.43
CA ASN A 163 12.45 9.55 9.39
C ASN A 163 13.06 8.20 9.79
N ASP A 164 12.25 7.16 10.00
CA ASP A 164 12.74 5.81 10.33
C ASP A 164 13.66 5.25 9.24
N VAL A 165 13.31 5.44 7.97
CA VAL A 165 14.15 4.98 6.84
C VAL A 165 15.39 5.85 6.67
N ILE A 166 15.26 7.17 6.73
CA ILE A 166 16.36 8.09 6.38
C ILE A 166 17.36 8.26 7.54
N ILE A 167 16.87 8.35 8.77
CA ILE A 167 17.67 8.62 9.97
C ILE A 167 18.12 7.31 10.61
N ASP A 168 17.21 6.33 10.71
CA ASP A 168 17.38 5.09 11.45
C ASP A 168 17.61 3.87 10.52
N LYS A 169 18.35 4.04 9.40
CA LYS A 169 18.67 3.03 8.35
C LYS A 169 18.99 1.59 8.86
N TYR A 170 19.39 1.41 10.12
CA TYR A 170 19.69 0.12 10.75
C TYR A 170 18.48 -0.58 11.43
N LYS A 171 17.38 0.12 11.79
CA LYS A 171 16.19 -0.51 12.37
C LYS A 171 15.23 -1.05 11.30
N SER A 172 15.11 -0.38 10.15
CA SER A 172 14.25 -0.84 9.04
C SER A 172 14.72 -2.18 8.46
N ALA A 173 16.04 -2.37 8.33
CA ALA A 173 16.65 -3.60 7.81
C ALA A 173 16.51 -4.81 8.76
N ALA A 174 16.44 -4.59 10.08
CA ALA A 174 16.20 -5.66 11.06
C ALA A 174 14.74 -6.13 11.04
N ASN A 175 13.79 -5.21 10.97
CA ASN A 175 12.36 -5.53 10.87
C ASN A 175 11.98 -6.19 9.52
N PHE A 176 12.76 -5.95 8.46
CA PHE A 176 12.56 -6.62 7.16
C PHE A 176 13.03 -8.08 7.17
N ARG A 177 14.09 -8.42 7.93
CA ARG A 177 14.62 -9.80 8.02
C ARG A 177 13.73 -10.73 8.84
N ASP A 178 13.05 -10.21 9.85
CA ASP A 178 12.12 -11.02 10.66
C ASP A 178 10.85 -11.45 9.89
N CYS A 179 10.64 -10.91 8.68
CA CYS A 179 9.55 -11.32 7.78
C CYS A 179 9.96 -12.45 6.81
N GLU A 180 11.26 -12.71 6.62
CA GLU A 180 11.75 -13.82 5.79
C GLU A 180 11.65 -15.18 6.50
N ASP A 181 11.53 -15.20 7.84
CA ASP A 181 11.44 -16.42 8.64
C ASP A 181 9.99 -16.90 8.90
N CYS A 182 8.99 -16.30 8.25
CA CYS A 182 7.56 -16.66 8.39
C CYS A 182 6.96 -17.41 7.18
N CYS A 183 7.76 -17.97 6.27
CA CYS A 183 7.31 -18.86 5.20
C CYS A 183 7.42 -20.35 5.58
#